data_AF-A0A2E6X4P5-F1
#
_entry.id   AF-A0A2E6X4P5-F1
#
_cell.length_a   1.000
_cell.length_b   1.000
_cell.length_c   1.000
_cell.angle_alpha   90.00
_cell.angle_beta   90.00
_cell.angle_gamma   90.00
#
_symmetry.space_group_name_H-M   'P 1'
#
loop_
_entity.id
_entity.type
_entity.pdbx_description
1 polymer ?
#
loop_
_entity_poly.entity_id
_entity_poly.type
_entity_poly.pdbx_seq_one_letter_code
_entity_poly.pdbx_strand_id
1 'polypeptide(L)' 'MSQGKLTVWLNYTQDELDNQYNQRVLVPNANDSMARHALLSREVRKRLKCQLNVPYGPAPDQILDIFPAQIPAAPVVIYF' A
#
# COMPACT_ATOMS: atom_id res chain seq x y z
N MET A 1 18.00 40.22 0.92
CA MET A 1 17.15 39.99 -0.26
C MET A 1 16.87 38.48 -0.31
N SER A 2 15.79 38.02 0.33
CA SER A 2 15.39 36.61 0.23
C SER A 2 14.60 36.44 -1.06
N GLN A 3 15.10 35.63 -2.01
CA GLN A 3 14.32 35.25 -3.18
C GLN A 3 13.09 34.46 -2.70
N GLY A 4 11.89 34.98 -2.92
CA GLY A 4 10.66 34.24 -2.63
C GLY A 4 10.60 32.98 -3.50
N LYS A 5 10.29 31.82 -2.91
CA LYS A 5 10.13 30.57 -3.66
C LYS A 5 9.05 30.75 -4.73
N LEU A 6 9.35 30.29 -5.94
CA LEU A 6 8.41 30.30 -7.07
C LEU A 6 7.28 29.30 -6.81
N THR A 7 6.04 29.74 -7.04
CA THR A 7 4.88 28.85 -7.06
C THR A 7 4.83 28.09 -8.39
N VAL A 8 4.44 26.82 -8.33
CA VAL A 8 4.37 25.93 -9.50
C VAL A 8 2.93 25.53 -9.82
N TRP A 9 2.03 25.58 -8.83
CA TRP A 9 0.62 25.24 -8.96
C TRP A 9 -0.21 26.03 -7.95
N LEU A 10 -1.26 26.73 -8.42
CA LEU A 10 -2.04 27.66 -7.59
C LEU A 10 -1.11 28.58 -6.76
N ASN A 11 -1.22 28.51 -5.43
CA ASN A 11 -0.40 29.24 -4.48
C ASN A 11 0.64 28.37 -3.77
N TYR A 12 0.95 27.19 -4.31
CA TYR A 12 1.95 26.27 -3.76
C TYR A 12 3.28 26.37 -4.50
N THR A 13 4.36 26.41 -3.72
CA THR A 13 5.70 26.02 -4.16
C THR A 13 5.76 24.51 -4.42
N GLN A 14 6.81 24.03 -5.10
CA GLN A 14 6.95 22.59 -5.38
C GLN A 14 6.90 21.75 -4.09
N ASP A 15 7.65 22.13 -3.05
CA ASP A 15 7.68 21.39 -1.78
C ASP A 15 6.29 21.35 -1.09
N GLU A 16 5.54 22.45 -1.17
CA GLU A 16 4.19 22.51 -0.59
C GLU A 16 3.21 21.62 -1.36
N LEU A 17 3.33 21.58 -2.69
CA LEU A 17 2.55 20.69 -3.54
C LEU A 17 2.89 19.22 -3.24
N ASP A 18 4.19 18.87 -3.14
CA ASP A 18 4.65 17.52 -2.82
C ASP A 18 4.09 17.03 -1.47
N ASN A 19 4.01 17.93 -0.49
CA ASN A 19 3.41 17.62 0.81
C ASN A 19 1.91 17.31 0.74
N GLN A 20 1.17 17.88 -0.22
CA GLN A 20 -0.26 17.53 -0.42
C GLN A 20 -0.44 16.11 -0.94
N TYR A 21 0.53 15.58 -1.69
CA TYR A 21 0.49 14.21 -2.22
C TYR A 21 1.13 13.18 -1.26
N ASN A 22 1.86 13.64 -0.24
CA ASN A 22 2.47 12.76 0.74
C ASN A 22 1.54 12.54 1.95
N GLN A 23 0.64 11.55 1.85
CA GLN A 23 -0.26 11.21 2.96
C GLN A 23 0.47 10.88 4.29
N ARG A 24 1.75 10.50 4.23
CA ARG A 24 2.55 10.21 5.42
C ARG A 24 2.82 11.44 6.28
N VAL A 25 2.80 12.64 5.70
CA VAL A 25 2.98 13.89 6.48
C VAL A 25 1.71 14.30 7.20
N LEU A 26 0.55 13.77 6.80
CA LEU A 26 -0.76 14.14 7.35
C LEU A 26 -1.21 13.22 8.51
N VAL A 27 -0.61 12.04 8.64
CA VAL A 27 -0.98 11.04 9.65
C VAL A 27 0.18 10.85 10.65
N PRO A 28 0.05 11.32 11.91
CA PRO A 28 1.15 11.31 12.87
C PRO A 28 1.82 9.95 13.12
N ASN A 29 1.09 8.85 12.91
CA ASN A 29 1.55 7.47 13.15
C ASN A 29 1.52 6.60 11.87
N ALA A 30 1.75 7.20 10.70
CA ALA A 30 1.77 6.49 9.42
C ALA A 30 2.77 5.33 9.41
N ASN A 31 3.98 5.56 9.95
CA ASN A 31 5.05 4.56 10.00
C ASN A 31 4.65 3.33 10.83
N ASP A 32 4.04 3.55 12.00
CA ASP A 32 3.62 2.47 12.89
C ASP A 32 2.50 1.64 12.28
N SER A 33 1.55 2.29 11.60
CA SER A 33 0.47 1.62 10.87
C SER A 33 1.03 0.71 9.78
N MET A 34 1.97 1.19 8.97
CA MET A 34 2.62 0.39 7.94
C MET A 34 3.42 -0.79 8.52
N ALA A 35 4.19 -0.57 9.58
CA ALA A 35 4.93 -1.62 10.27
C ALA A 35 3.99 -2.70 10.82
N ARG A 36 2.86 -2.27 11.42
CA ARG A 36 1.82 -3.18 11.89
C ARG A 36 1.20 -3.99 10.77
N HIS A 37 0.89 -3.39 9.62
CA HIS A 37 0.37 -4.12 8.47
C HIS A 37 1.35 -5.20 7.99
N ALA A 38 2.62 -4.86 7.83
CA ALA A 38 3.64 -5.83 7.42
C ALA A 38 3.79 -7.00 8.42
N LEU A 39 3.77 -6.69 9.72
CA LEU A 39 3.80 -7.69 10.79
C LEU A 39 2.57 -8.62 10.71
N LEU A 40 1.36 -8.05 10.67
CA LEU A 40 0.12 -8.82 10.64
C LEU A 40 0.03 -9.71 9.39
N SER A 41 0.39 -9.19 8.21
CA SER A 41 0.40 -9.98 6.97
C SER A 41 1.36 -11.16 7.06
N ARG A 42 2.53 -10.98 7.68
CA ARG A 42 3.47 -12.08 7.92
C ARG A 42 2.91 -13.14 8.86
N GLU A 43 2.28 -12.74 9.96
CA GLU A 43 1.69 -13.69 10.90
C GLU A 43 0.47 -14.43 10.31
N VAL A 44 -0.34 -13.75 9.51
CA VAL A 44 -1.46 -14.37 8.78
C VAL A 44 -0.96 -15.46 7.83
N ARG A 45 0.10 -15.21 7.06
CA ARG A 45 0.70 -16.21 6.16
C ARG A 45 1.28 -17.43 6.89
N LYS A 46 1.70 -17.29 8.15
CA LYS A 46 2.14 -18.42 8.97
C LYS A 46 0.98 -19.25 9.52
N ARG A 47 -0.16 -18.60 9.80
CA ARG A 47 -1.28 -19.20 10.53
C ARG A 47 -2.35 -19.80 9.62
N LEU A 48 -2.61 -19.17 8.47
CA LEU A 48 -3.68 -19.60 7.56
C LEU A 48 -3.15 -20.47 6.42
N LYS A 49 -4.02 -21.33 5.88
CA LYS A 49 -3.76 -21.94 4.57
C LYS A 49 -3.68 -20.83 3.53
N CYS A 50 -2.59 -20.81 2.78
CA CYS A 50 -2.38 -19.85 1.71
C CYS A 50 -1.57 -20.48 0.57
N GLN A 51 -1.78 -19.97 -0.63
CA GLN A 51 -0.94 -20.22 -1.80
C GLN A 51 -0.34 -18.87 -2.17
N LEU A 52 0.97 -18.73 -1.99
CA LEU A 52 1.65 -17.45 -2.15
C LEU A 52 2.32 -17.36 -3.52
N ASN A 53 2.40 -16.14 -4.05
CA ASN A 53 3.06 -15.83 -5.32
C ASN A 53 2.52 -16.64 -6.53
N VAL A 54 1.20 -16.84 -6.61
CA VAL A 54 0.56 -17.52 -7.73
C VAL A 54 0.57 -16.61 -8.97
N PRO A 55 1.27 -16.96 -10.07
CA PRO A 55 1.32 -16.11 -11.24
C PRO A 55 -0.03 -16.08 -11.98
N TYR A 56 -0.44 -14.90 -12.43
CA TYR A 56 -1.63 -14.72 -13.29
C TYR A 56 -1.29 -14.09 -14.66
N GLY A 57 -0.04 -13.69 -14.87
CA GLY A 57 0.43 -13.12 -16.12
C GLY A 57 1.95 -13.25 -16.28
N PRO A 58 2.50 -12.77 -17.42
CA PRO A 58 3.91 -12.94 -17.75
C PRO A 58 4.89 -12.06 -16.97
N ALA A 59 4.44 -10.96 -16.37
CA ALA A 59 5.33 -10.04 -15.65
C ALA A 59 5.62 -10.54 -14.21
N PRO A 60 6.81 -10.28 -13.66
CA PRO A 60 7.18 -10.76 -12.32
C PRO A 60 6.28 -10.27 -11.17
N ASP A 61 5.63 -9.12 -11.34
CA ASP A 61 4.72 -8.50 -10.38
C ASP A 61 3.26 -8.95 -10.57
N GLN A 62 2.97 -9.75 -11.60
CA GLN A 62 1.64 -10.31 -11.85
C GLN A 62 1.45 -11.61 -11.05
N ILE A 63 1.45 -11.45 -9.73
CA ILE A 63 1.29 -12.53 -8.76
C ILE A 63 0.13 -12.26 -7.78
N LEU A 64 -0.46 -13.32 -7.26
CA LEU A 64 -1.52 -13.29 -6.24
C LEU A 64 -1.14 -14.14 -5.02
N ASP A 65 -1.50 -13.66 -3.84
CA ASP A 65 -1.58 -14.48 -2.64
C ASP A 65 -3.04 -14.91 -2.44
N ILE A 66 -3.31 -16.22 -2.51
CA ILE A 66 -4.64 -16.78 -2.41
C ILE A 66 -4.84 -17.39 -1.02
N PHE A 67 -5.88 -16.96 -0.31
CA PHE A 67 -6.29 -17.48 1.01
C PHE A 67 -7.61 -18.25 0.86
N PRO A 68 -7.58 -19.59 0.70
CA PRO A 68 -8.78 -20.36 0.39
C PRO A 68 -9.77 -20.36 1.54
N ALA A 69 -11.06 -20.28 1.22
CA ALA A 69 -12.12 -20.55 2.18
C ALA A 69 -12.09 -22.02 2.64
N GLN A 70 -12.67 -22.28 3.81
CA GLN A 70 -12.79 -23.66 4.32
C GLN A 70 -13.85 -24.48 3.56
N ILE A 71 -14.81 -23.79 2.93
CA ILE A 71 -15.89 -24.40 2.15
C ILE A 71 -15.62 -24.24 0.65
N PRO A 72 -15.93 -25.26 -0.18
CA PRO A 72 -15.81 -25.17 -1.62
C PRO A 72 -16.83 -24.19 -2.22
N ALA A 73 -16.51 -23.63 -3.39
CA ALA A 73 -17.35 -22.71 -4.15
C ALA A 73 -17.80 -21.44 -3.39
N ALA A 74 -17.00 -20.99 -2.41
CA ALA A 74 -17.22 -19.72 -1.75
C ALA A 74 -17.00 -18.53 -2.71
N PRO A 75 -17.69 -17.39 -2.52
CA PRO A 75 -17.41 -16.16 -3.23
C PRO A 75 -15.95 -15.71 -3.05
N VAL A 76 -15.40 -15.08 -4.08
CA VAL A 76 -14.03 -14.57 -4.10
C VAL A 76 -14.03 -13.07 -3.80
N VAL A 77 -13.23 -12.66 -2.83
CA VAL A 77 -12.91 -11.25 -2.57
C VAL A 77 -11.53 -10.96 -3.15
N ILE A 78 -11.44 -9.92 -3.99
CA ILE A 78 -10.18 -9.44 -4.56
C ILE A 78 -9.81 -8.12 -3.88
N TYR A 79 -8.53 -7.97 -3.54
CA TYR A 79 -7.97 -6.78 -2.91
C TYR A 79 -6.75 -6.32 -3.73
N PHE A 80 -6.64 -5.00 -3.95
CA PHE A 80 -5.61 -4.35 -4.77
C PHE A 80 -4.78 -3.37 -3.94
#